data_AF-A0A929DYT6-F1
#
_entry.id   AF-A0A929DYT6-F1
#
_cell.length_a   1.000
_cell.length_b   1.000
_cell.length_c   1.000
_cell.angle_alpha   90.00
_cell.angle_beta   90.00
_cell.angle_gamma   90.00
#
_symmetry.space_group_name_H-M   'P 1'
#
loop_
_entity.id
_entity.type
_entity.pdbx_description
1 polymer ?
#
loop_
_entity_poly.entity_id
_entity_poly.type
_entity_poly.pdbx_seq_one_letter_code
_entity_poly.pdbx_strand_id
1 'polypeptide(L)' 'MALILFDDHSWDMLLPLTFTRPVSALRVGIMTIAEKWEHDLGSKSTPLTRD' A
#
# COMPACT_ATOMS: atom_id res chain seq x y z
N MET A 1 -3.63 14.73 -9.96
CA MET A 1 -4.34 13.45 -9.81
C MET A 1 -3.93 12.86 -8.47
N ALA A 2 -4.85 12.34 -7.66
CA ALA A 2 -4.54 11.70 -6.38
C ALA A 2 -4.71 10.18 -6.52
N LEU A 3 -3.73 9.41 -6.06
CA LEU A 3 -3.73 7.95 -6.17
C LEU A 3 -4.13 7.36 -4.82
N ILE A 4 -5.24 6.62 -4.77
CA ILE A 4 -5.77 6.04 -3.54
C ILE A 4 -5.48 4.54 -3.55
N LEU A 5 -4.72 4.08 -2.55
CA LEU A 5 -4.44 2.66 -2.35
C LEU A 5 -5.29 2.16 -1.19
N PHE A 6 -6.19 1.22 -1.45
CA PHE A 6 -7.07 0.63 -0.43
C PHE A 6 -6.81 -0.87 -0.32
N ASP A 7 -6.95 -1.39 0.89
CA ASP A 7 -6.74 -2.80 1.20
C ASP A 7 -8.07 -3.57 1.00
N ASP A 8 -8.02 -4.72 0.32
CA ASP A 8 -9.17 -5.61 0.17
C ASP A 8 -9.20 -6.71 1.26
N HIS A 9 -10.18 -7.62 1.20
CA HIS A 9 -10.29 -8.74 2.15
C HIS A 9 -9.05 -9.64 2.22
N SER A 10 -8.19 -9.61 1.21
CA SER A 10 -6.91 -10.34 1.17
C SER A 10 -5.89 -9.87 2.23
N TRP A 11 -6.13 -8.75 2.91
CA TRP A 11 -5.26 -8.26 3.99
C TRP A 11 -5.11 -9.25 5.16
N ASP A 12 -6.14 -10.06 5.43
CA ASP A 12 -6.15 -11.06 6.52
C ASP A 12 -5.07 -12.13 6.28
N MET A 13 -4.83 -12.48 5.02
CA MET A 13 -3.76 -13.41 4.61
C MET A 13 -2.36 -12.82 4.76
N LEU A 14 -2.25 -11.49 4.94
CA LEU A 14 -0.99 -10.79 5.10
C LEU A 14 -0.66 -10.53 6.58
N LEU A 15 -1.56 -10.88 7.50
CA LEU A 15 -1.23 -10.94 8.92
C LEU A 15 -0.11 -11.97 9.14
N PRO A 16 0.89 -11.65 9.99
CA PRO A 16 0.97 -10.52 10.93
C PRO A 16 1.62 -9.24 10.38
N LEU A 17 2.00 -9.20 9.10
CA LEU A 17 2.86 -8.14 8.54
C LEU A 17 2.17 -6.77 8.47
N THR A 18 0.84 -6.77 8.44
CA THR A 18 -0.04 -5.61 8.28
C THR A 18 -0.74 -5.21 9.59
N PHE A 19 -0.31 -5.72 10.76
CA PHE A 19 -0.92 -5.33 12.04
C PHE A 19 -0.75 -3.85 12.40
N THR A 20 0.37 -3.25 12.02
CA THR A 20 0.74 -1.87 12.40
C THR A 20 0.91 -0.95 11.21
N ARG A 21 0.66 -1.44 9.98
CA ARG A 21 0.83 -0.69 8.73
C ARG A 21 -0.04 -1.26 7.61
N PRO A 22 -0.45 -0.43 6.65
CA PRO A 22 -1.19 -0.87 5.47
C PRO A 22 -0.38 -1.80 4.55
N VAL A 23 -1.08 -2.53 3.67
CA VAL A 23 -0.43 -3.38 2.65
C VAL A 23 0.42 -2.52 1.72
N SER A 24 -0.03 -1.30 1.40
CA SER A 24 0.70 -0.35 0.56
C SER A 24 2.10 0.01 1.07
N ALA A 25 2.36 -0.14 2.37
CA ALA A 25 3.67 0.07 3.00
C ALA A 25 4.58 -1.16 2.97
N LEU A 26 4.11 -2.30 2.47
CA LEU A 26 4.94 -3.50 2.31
C LEU A 26 5.95 -3.30 1.16
N ARG A 27 7.14 -3.87 1.34
CA ARG A 27 8.20 -3.83 0.33
C ARG A 27 8.03 -4.91 -0.73
N VAL A 28 8.24 -4.53 -1.98
CA VAL A 28 8.34 -5.40 -3.15
C VAL A 28 9.70 -5.15 -3.79
N GLY A 29 10.71 -5.86 -3.29
CA GLY A 29 12.12 -5.58 -3.59
C GLY A 29 12.65 -4.41 -2.78
N ILE A 30 13.23 -3.41 -3.46
CA ILE A 30 13.78 -2.21 -2.80
C ILE A 30 12.71 -1.14 -2.51
N MET A 31 11.65 -1.11 -3.32
CA MET A 31 10.53 -0.16 -3.19
C MET A 31 9.39 -0.76 -2.35
N THR A 32 8.53 0.10 -1.82
CA THR A 32 7.20 -0.24 -1.31
C THR A 32 6.17 -0.30 -2.43
N ILE A 33 5.02 -0.93 -2.18
CA ILE A 33 3.90 -0.95 -3.14
C ILE A 33 3.47 0.48 -3.47
N ALA A 34 3.40 1.37 -2.47
CA ALA A 34 3.15 2.79 -2.66
C ALA A 34 4.18 3.41 -3.63
N GLU A 35 5.47 3.34 -3.31
CA GLU A 35 6.54 3.93 -4.11
C GLU A 35 6.57 3.41 -5.55
N LYS A 36 6.33 2.12 -5.76
CA LYS A 36 6.23 1.53 -7.09
C LYS A 36 5.16 2.23 -7.93
N TRP A 37 3.95 2.40 -7.38
CA TRP A 37 2.86 3.04 -8.09
C TRP A 37 3.06 4.56 -8.24
N GLU A 38 3.70 5.22 -7.29
CA GLU A 38 4.09 6.62 -7.42
C GLU A 38 5.11 6.83 -8.54
N HIS A 39 6.07 5.92 -8.68
CA HIS A 39 7.06 5.91 -9.76
C HIS A 39 6.39 5.66 -11.12
N ASP A 40 5.51 4.65 -11.22
CA ASP A 40 4.84 4.28 -12.48
C ASP A 40 3.84 5.35 -12.95
N LEU A 41 3.11 5.99 -12.03
CA LEU A 41 2.00 6.91 -12.35
C LEU A 41 2.32 8.40 -12.11
N GLY A 42 3.53 8.71 -11.63
CA GLY A 42 4.00 10.08 -11.39
C GLY A 42 3.13 10.89 -10.43
N SER A 43 2.35 10.22 -9.57
CA SER A 43 1.35 10.82 -8.69
C SER A 43 1.52 10.31 -7.27
N LYS A 44 1.40 11.18 -6.26
CA LYS A 44 1.48 10.78 -4.86
C LYS A 44 0.34 9.84 -4.48
N SER A 45 0.68 8.81 -3.71
CA SER A 45 -0.25 7.85 -3.17
C SER A 45 -0.66 8.23 -1.75
N THR A 46 -1.92 7.95 -1.42
CA THR A 46 -2.45 8.05 -0.06
C THR A 46 -3.06 6.71 0.32
N PRO A 47 -2.57 6.05 1.38
CA PRO A 47 -3.20 4.84 1.87
C PRO A 47 -4.57 5.18 2.45
N LEU A 48 -5.58 4.43 2.03
CA LEU A 48 -6.92 4.45 2.59
C LEU A 48 -7.09 3.15 3.39
N THR A 49 -6.63 3.19 4.64
CA THR A 49 -6.84 2.11 5.60
C THR A 49 -8.11 2.40 6.39
N ARG A 50 -8.85 1.34 6.72
CA ARG A 50 -10.00 1.43 7.61
C ARG A 50 -9.48 1.53 9.05
N ASP A 51 -9.91 2.56 9.79
CA ASP A 51 -9.73 2.65 11.26
C ASP A 51 -10.32 1.42 11.98
#